data_AF-A0A7J9FMW7-F1
#
_entry.id   AF-A0A7J9FMW7-F1
#
_cell.length_a   1.000
_cell.length_b   1.000
_cell.length_c   1.000
_cell.angle_alpha   90.00
_cell.angle_beta   90.00
_cell.angle_gamma   90.00
#
_symmetry.space_group_name_H-M   'P 1'
#
loop_
_entity.id
_entity.type
_entity.pdbx_description
1 polymer ?
#
loop_
_entity_poly.entity_id
_entity_poly.type
_entity_poly.pdbx_seq_one_letter_code
_entity_poly.pdbx_strand_id
1 'polypeptide(L)' 'MGEDLFWAIRGGGGGSFGIVLVWKLKLVPVLANVTVFIVSKTLEQNATKLVHQWQYIAHKLPKEIHTSIIISRVNSS' A
#
# COMPACT_ATOMS: atom_id res chain seq x y z
N MET A 1 -6.14 27.09 -12.07
CA MET A 1 -5.40 26.75 -10.83
C MET A 1 -3.92 26.86 -11.14
N GLY A 2 -3.15 27.58 -10.32
CA GLY A 2 -1.69 27.66 -10.48
C GLY A 2 -0.97 26.38 -10.04
N GLU A 3 0.32 26.26 -10.37
CA GLU A 3 1.12 25.05 -10.11
C GLU A 3 1.29 24.75 -8.62
N ASP A 4 1.53 25.76 -7.79
CA ASP A 4 1.71 25.60 -6.34
C ASP A 4 0.48 25.00 -5.66
N LEU A 5 -0.70 25.54 -5.98
CA LEU A 5 -1.95 25.01 -5.46
C LEU A 5 -2.22 23.60 -5.99
N PHE A 6 -1.93 23.34 -7.27
CA PHE A 6 -2.11 22.02 -7.86
C PHE A 6 -1.16 20.97 -7.26
N TRP A 7 0.06 21.36 -6.88
CA TRP A 7 0.99 20.52 -6.14
C TRP A 7 0.48 20.25 -4.72
N ALA A 8 0.05 21.30 -3.99
CA ALA A 8 -0.38 21.19 -2.59
C ALA A 8 -1.55 20.23 -2.41
N ILE A 9 -2.54 20.27 -3.30
CA ILE A 9 -3.72 19.39 -3.20
C ILE A 9 -3.43 17.90 -3.53
N ARG A 10 -2.25 17.57 -4.05
CA ARG A 10 -1.85 16.20 -4.44
C ARG A 10 -0.96 15.49 -3.41
N GLY A 11 -1.16 15.80 -2.12
CA GLY A 11 -0.42 15.16 -1.03
C GLY A 11 -0.41 15.94 0.28
N GLY A 12 -0.74 17.23 0.26
CA GLY A 12 -0.76 18.10 1.45
C GLY A 12 -1.92 17.86 2.42
N GLY A 13 -2.77 16.87 2.16
CA GLY A 13 -3.97 16.60 2.96
C GLY A 13 -5.17 17.47 2.59
N GLY A 14 -6.38 16.94 2.80
CA GLY A 14 -7.62 17.67 2.60
C GLY A 14 -7.91 18.69 3.72
N GLY A 15 -8.78 19.66 3.45
CA GLY A 15 -9.25 20.63 4.46
C GLY A 15 -8.40 21.91 4.60
N SER A 16 -7.17 21.92 4.09
CA SER A 16 -6.28 23.09 4.16
C SER A 16 -6.32 24.00 2.93
N PHE A 17 -6.73 23.47 1.76
CA PHE A 17 -6.60 24.13 0.46
C PHE A 17 -7.94 24.27 -0.29
N GLY A 18 -9.04 24.30 0.46
CA GLY A 18 -10.41 24.41 -0.06
C GLY A 18 -11.10 23.05 -0.28
N ILE A 19 -12.26 23.09 -0.93
CA ILE A 19 -13.10 21.92 -1.24
C ILE A 19 -12.83 21.49 -2.69
N VAL A 20 -12.24 20.32 -2.87
CA VAL A 20 -12.01 19.74 -4.21
C VAL A 20 -13.34 19.21 -4.76
N LEU A 21 -13.80 19.78 -5.87
CA LEU A 21 -15.07 19.39 -6.50
C LEU A 21 -14.92 18.18 -7.42
N VAL A 22 -13.80 18.08 -8.16
CA VAL A 22 -13.56 17.03 -9.15
C VAL A 22 -12.07 16.76 -9.34
N TRP A 23 -11.74 15.50 -9.64
CA TRP A 23 -10.41 15.07 -10.07
C TRP A 23 -10.42 14.61 -11.52
N LYS A 24 -9.46 15.09 -12.31
CA LYS A 24 -9.14 14.50 -13.62
C LYS A 24 -8.01 13.51 -13.44
N LEU A 25 -8.32 12.21 -13.51
CA LEU A 25 -7.36 11.13 -13.32
C LEU A 25 -6.75 10.66 -14.65
N LYS A 26 -5.49 10.23 -14.62
CA LYS A 26 -4.86 9.51 -15.73
C LYS A 26 -4.95 8.01 -15.43
N LEU A 27 -5.73 7.28 -16.23
CA LEU A 27 -5.80 5.82 -16.12
C LEU A 27 -4.45 5.20 -16.50
N VAL A 28 -4.12 4.08 -15.86
CA VAL A 28 -2.91 3.30 -16.14
C VAL A 28 -3.29 1.92 -16.66
N PRO A 29 -2.52 1.35 -17.61
CA PRO A 29 -2.79 0.01 -18.13
C PRO A 29 -2.51 -1.05 -17.05
N VAL A 30 -3.31 -2.10 -17.05
CA VAL A 30 -3.11 -3.30 -16.22
C VAL A 30 -3.23 -4.54 -17.10
N LEU A 31 -2.60 -5.63 -16.68
CA LEU A 31 -2.79 -6.92 -17.34
C LEU A 31 -4.24 -7.38 -17.18
N ALA A 32 -4.76 -8.09 -18.18
CA ALA A 32 -6.12 -8.66 -18.13
C ALA A 32 -6.29 -9.64 -16.96
N ASN A 33 -5.21 -10.35 -16.60
CA ASN A 33 -5.16 -11.26 -15.47
C ASN A 33 -4.08 -10.81 -14.47
N VAL A 34 -4.41 -10.79 -13.19
CA VAL A 34 -3.48 -10.50 -12.08
C VAL A 34 -3.53 -11.62 -11.05
N THR A 35 -2.45 -11.80 -10.30
CA THR A 35 -2.35 -12.85 -9.28
C THR A 35 -2.41 -12.23 -7.89
N VAL A 36 -3.25 -12.79 -7.02
CA VAL A 36 -3.33 -12.42 -5.59
C VAL A 36 -3.01 -13.64 -4.73
N PHE A 37 -2.40 -13.41 -3.56
CA PHE A 37 -2.13 -14.47 -2.59
C PHE A 37 -2.27 -13.96 -1.16
N ILE A 38 -2.59 -14.87 -0.24
CA ILE A 38 -2.61 -14.61 1.19
C ILE A 38 -1.88 -15.76 1.87
N VAL A 39 -0.88 -15.44 2.70
CA VAL A 39 -0.16 -16.41 3.52
C VAL A 39 -0.33 -16.02 4.99
N SER A 40 -1.01 -16.87 5.74
CA SER A 40 -1.21 -16.67 7.18
C SER A 40 -0.13 -17.41 7.98
N LYS A 41 0.49 -16.73 8.94
CA LYS A 41 1.46 -17.31 9.88
C LYS A 41 1.17 -16.85 11.29
N THR A 42 1.19 -17.79 12.24
CA THR A 42 1.15 -17.49 13.68
C THR A 42 2.56 -17.29 14.24
N LEU A 43 2.67 -16.82 15.48
CA LEU A 43 3.96 -16.66 16.16
C LEU A 43 4.70 -18.00 16.28
N GLU A 44 3.98 -19.08 16.59
CA GLU A 44 4.50 -20.45 16.71
C GLU A 44 5.04 -20.96 15.36
N GLN A 45 4.54 -20.40 14.25
CA GLN A 45 4.99 -20.71 12.89
C GLN A 45 6.12 -19.79 12.40
N ASN A 46 6.87 -19.18 13.31
CA ASN A 46 7.99 -18.27 13.03
C ASN A 46 7.59 -16.98 12.29
N ALA A 47 6.39 -16.44 12.53
CA ALA A 47 5.95 -15.18 11.90
C ALA A 47 6.94 -14.03 12.12
N THR A 48 7.56 -13.91 13.30
CA THR A 48 8.54 -12.85 13.62
C THR A 48 9.72 -12.87 12.65
N LYS A 49 10.29 -14.04 12.37
CA LYS A 49 11.43 -14.19 11.44
C LYS A 49 11.02 -13.83 10.01
N LEU A 50 9.81 -14.21 9.60
CA LEU A 50 9.26 -13.89 8.28
C LEU A 50 9.06 -12.38 8.11
N VAL A 51 8.43 -11.71 9.09
CA VAL A 51 8.22 -10.25 9.05
C VAL A 51 9.55 -9.51 9.02
N HIS A 52 10.51 -9.93 9.83
CA HIS A 52 11.86 -9.36 9.83
C HIS A 52 12.50 -9.45 8.45
N GLN A 53 12.50 -10.63 7.81
CA GLN A 53 13.04 -10.78 6.47
C GLN A 53 12.26 -9.95 5.43
N TRP A 54 10.93 -9.90 5.53
CA TRP A 54 10.06 -9.15 4.64
C TRP A 54 10.43 -7.65 4.61
N GLN A 55 10.77 -7.05 5.75
CA GLN A 55 11.20 -5.65 5.84
C GLN A 55 12.41 -5.33 4.93
N TYR A 56 13.35 -6.27 4.77
CA TYR A 56 14.56 -6.07 3.96
C TYR A 56 14.37 -6.32 2.46
N ILE A 57 13.39 -7.17 2.09
CA ILE A 57 13.21 -7.61 0.70
C ILE A 57 12.03 -6.94 0.01
N ALA A 58 10.97 -6.58 0.73
CA ALA A 58 9.70 -6.15 0.13
C ALA A 58 9.85 -4.92 -0.79
N HIS A 59 10.67 -3.94 -0.38
CA HIS A 59 10.94 -2.73 -1.16
C HIS A 59 11.92 -2.93 -2.32
N LYS A 60 12.54 -4.11 -2.42
CA LYS A 60 13.49 -4.49 -3.48
C LYS A 60 12.89 -5.44 -4.51
N LEU A 61 11.65 -5.87 -4.30
CA LEU A 61 10.94 -6.72 -5.25
C LEU A 61 10.71 -5.96 -6.58
N PRO A 62 10.52 -6.68 -7.70
CA PRO A 62 10.09 -6.09 -8.96
C PRO A 62 8.83 -5.23 -8.78
N LYS A 63 8.68 -4.20 -9.61
CA LYS A 63 7.57 -3.21 -9.49
C LYS A 63 6.19 -3.84 -9.68
N GLU A 64 6.15 -4.99 -10.34
CA GLU A 64 4.96 -5.79 -10.62
C GLU A 64 4.49 -6.57 -9.38
N ILE A 65 5.33 -6.68 -8.33
CA ILE A 65 5.02 -7.41 -7.10
C ILE A 65 4.83 -6.43 -5.96
N HIS A 66 3.59 -6.35 -5.47
CA HIS A 66 3.27 -5.70 -4.20
C HIS A 66 3.04 -6.76 -3.13
N THR A 67 3.60 -6.56 -1.95
CA THR A 67 3.31 -7.38 -0.77
C THR A 67 3.06 -6.46 0.43
N SER A 68 2.13 -6.85 1.29
CA SER A 68 1.78 -6.14 2.51
C SER A 68 1.56 -7.13 3.65
N ILE A 69 1.72 -6.66 4.88
CA ILE A 69 1.49 -7.46 6.09
C ILE A 69 0.33 -6.85 6.86
N ILE A 70 -0.61 -7.69 7.25
CA ILE A 70 -1.66 -7.38 8.21
C ILE A 70 -1.36 -8.19 9.47
N ILE A 71 -1.13 -7.50 10.59
CA ILE A 71 -0.91 -8.13 11.90
C ILE A 71 -2.17 -7.94 12.72
N SER A 72 -2.75 -9.04 13.18
CA SER A 72 -3.88 -9.03 14.10
C SER A 72 -3.61 -9.98 15.26
N ARG A 73 -4.24 -9.69 16.40
CA ARG A 73 -4.25 -10.63 17.52
C ARG A 73 -5.12 -11.82 17.14
N VAL A 74 -4.61 -13.03 17.35
CA VAL A 74 -5.41 -14.25 17.36
C VAL A 74 -5.78 -14.59 18.79
N ASN A 75 -6.97 -15.15 19.00
CA ASN A 75 -7.38 -15.59 20.33
C ASN A 75 -6.42 -16.67 20.83
N SER A 76 -5.91 -16.48 22.04
CA SER A 76 -5.29 -17.56 22.81
C SER A 76 -6.42 -18.49 23.26
N SER A 77 -6.36 -19.75 22.85
CA SER A 77 -7.09 -20.83 23.52
C SER A 77 -6.70 -20.94 24.99
#